data_AF-A0AAD5QCY5-F1
#
_entry.id   AF-A0AAD5QCY5-F1
#
_cell.length_a   1.000
_cell.length_b   1.000
_cell.length_c   1.000
_cell.angle_alpha   90.00
_cell.angle_beta   90.00
_cell.angle_gamma   90.00
#
_symmetry.space_group_name_H-M   'P 1'
#
loop_
_entity.id
_entity.type
_entity.pdbx_description
1 polymer ?
#
loop_
_entity_poly.entity_id
_entity_poly.type
_entity_poly.pdbx_seq_one_letter_code
_entity_poly.pdbx_strand_id
1 'polypeptide(L)'
;MMTTNANSMHSLLRDIGRVNCSADVRRRTYQLLYASNRGLHDACVNATKFQIFPYGGQPPTPSQIKDLVGSTACCLLLTGVVLARFPECDVEFFSVRSAAEALLRIKSDVDSGRAVPSTAQFSELYAINRVANLLQENATLVDVAMERGTPPIAVTELTRMMNPVKIARGVSLAANMTIVPATRPSIPSPTTTPLPPQSPTSSPSDRPITSATIEAAYSSIQSVSMICITLALIP
;
A
#
# COMPACT_ATOMS: atom_id res chain seq x y z
N MET A 1 11.73 1.71 -24.19
CA MET A 1 12.31 2.11 -22.88
C MET A 1 12.75 3.55 -23.02
N MET A 2 11.93 4.51 -22.60
CA MET A 2 12.33 5.92 -22.60
C MET A 2 12.92 6.24 -21.23
N THR A 3 14.17 6.66 -21.26
CA THR A 3 14.86 7.38 -20.19
C THR A 3 14.16 8.73 -20.00
N THR A 4 13.03 8.76 -19.28
CA THR A 4 12.70 9.96 -18.50
C THR A 4 13.87 10.09 -17.54
N ASN A 5 14.79 10.99 -17.87
CA ASN A 5 16.09 11.05 -17.20
C ASN A 5 15.82 11.26 -15.71
N ALA A 6 16.14 10.31 -14.83
CA ALA A 6 16.00 10.44 -13.38
C ALA A 6 16.55 11.80 -12.88
N ASN A 7 17.59 12.28 -13.57
CA ASN A 7 18.21 13.58 -13.38
C ASN A 7 17.22 14.76 -13.56
N SER A 8 16.26 14.67 -14.47
CA SER A 8 15.21 15.67 -14.69
C SER A 8 14.24 15.75 -13.50
N MET A 9 13.82 14.61 -12.94
CA MET A 9 12.94 14.58 -11.77
C MET A 9 13.65 15.09 -10.51
N HIS A 10 14.90 14.70 -10.30
CA HIS A 10 15.72 15.24 -9.21
C HIS A 10 16.00 16.74 -9.37
N SER A 11 16.17 17.24 -10.61
CA SER A 11 16.29 18.68 -10.87
C SER A 11 15.00 19.41 -10.52
N LEU A 12 13.85 18.89 -10.95
CA LEU A 12 12.56 19.50 -10.64
C LEU A 12 12.29 19.56 -9.13
N LEU A 13 12.60 18.48 -8.39
CA LEU A 13 12.48 18.50 -6.93
C LEU A 13 13.40 19.52 -6.26
N ARG A 14 14.61 19.71 -6.79
CA ARG A 14 15.54 20.74 -6.30
C ARG A 14 14.97 22.13 -6.52
N ASP A 15 14.35 22.35 -7.67
CA ASP A 15 13.76 23.62 -8.08
C ASP A 15 12.49 23.97 -7.30
N ILE A 16 11.61 22.98 -7.07
CA ILE A 16 10.43 23.14 -6.21
C ILE A 16 10.86 23.38 -4.75
N GLY A 17 11.97 22.76 -4.33
CA GLY A 17 12.47 22.85 -2.97
C GLY A 17 11.69 22.00 -1.98
N ARG A 18 11.89 22.28 -0.69
CA ARG A 18 11.21 21.54 0.38
C ARG A 18 9.82 22.13 0.66
N VAL A 19 8.80 21.29 0.57
CA VAL A 19 7.43 21.62 0.97
C VAL A 19 7.20 21.04 2.35
N ASN A 20 7.37 21.83 3.42
CA ASN A 20 7.21 21.32 4.78
C ASN A 20 5.73 21.15 5.14
N CYS A 21 5.39 20.05 5.82
CA CYS A 21 4.04 19.84 6.31
C CYS A 21 3.66 20.87 7.40
N SER A 22 2.41 21.32 7.38
CA SER A 22 1.83 22.14 8.45
C SER A 22 1.85 21.40 9.79
N ALA A 23 1.78 22.14 10.91
CA ALA A 23 1.75 21.53 12.24
C ALA A 23 0.61 20.51 12.40
N ASP A 24 -0.55 20.77 11.80
CA ASP A 24 -1.69 19.86 11.79
C ASP A 24 -1.44 18.57 11.03
N VAL A 25 -0.82 18.66 9.85
CA VAL A 25 -0.46 17.47 9.07
C VAL A 25 0.56 16.65 9.83
N ARG A 26 1.62 17.28 10.37
CA ARG A 26 2.60 16.59 11.22
C ARG A 26 1.89 15.89 12.39
N ARG A 27 1.03 16.61 13.12
CA ARG A 27 0.24 16.04 14.22
C ARG A 27 -0.58 14.82 13.79
N ARG A 28 -1.31 14.89 12.67
CA ARG A 28 -2.09 13.76 12.15
C ARG A 28 -1.20 12.57 11.77
N THR A 29 -0.01 12.82 11.21
CA THR A 29 0.96 11.78 10.88
C THR A 29 1.52 11.13 12.16
N TYR A 30 2.14 11.90 13.06
CA TYR A 30 2.77 11.37 14.28
C TYR A 30 1.75 10.87 15.31
N GLN A 31 0.91 11.79 15.79
CA GLN A 31 0.12 11.58 17.00
C GLN A 31 -1.15 10.78 16.72
N LEU A 32 -1.66 10.79 15.49
CA LEU A 32 -2.86 10.03 15.17
C LEU A 32 -2.53 8.73 14.43
N LEU A 33 -1.82 8.77 13.31
CA LEU A 33 -1.57 7.53 12.56
C LEU A 33 -0.56 6.62 13.24
N TYR A 34 0.69 7.05 13.44
CA TYR A 34 1.72 6.14 13.98
C TYR A 34 1.49 5.78 15.44
N ALA A 35 1.03 6.72 16.28
CA ALA A 35 0.76 6.43 17.68
C ALA A 35 -0.46 5.50 17.89
N SER A 36 -1.57 5.70 17.16
CA SER A 36 -2.74 4.80 17.26
C SER A 36 -2.46 3.40 16.71
N ASN A 37 -1.42 3.25 15.89
CA ASN A 37 -1.00 1.98 15.31
C ASN A 37 0.38 1.53 15.80
N ARG A 38 0.75 1.90 17.04
CA ARG A 38 2.07 1.63 17.60
C ARG A 38 2.49 0.16 17.49
N GLY A 39 1.58 -0.77 17.75
CA GLY A 39 1.87 -2.20 17.62
C GLY A 39 2.26 -2.61 16.18
N LEU A 40 1.59 -2.08 15.16
CA LEU A 40 1.94 -2.31 13.75
C LEU A 40 3.26 -1.63 13.39
N HIS A 41 3.47 -0.42 13.88
CA HIS A 41 4.71 0.32 13.66
C HIS A 41 5.92 -0.41 14.25
N ASP A 42 5.86 -0.80 15.52
CA ASP A 42 6.95 -1.49 16.21
C ASP A 42 7.22 -2.86 15.57
N ALA A 43 6.18 -3.59 15.16
CA ALA A 43 6.32 -4.83 14.41
C ALA A 43 6.98 -4.62 13.04
N CYS A 44 6.64 -3.54 12.33
CA CYS A 44 7.26 -3.20 11.05
C CYS A 44 8.75 -2.86 11.21
N VAL A 45 9.10 -1.99 12.16
CA VAL A 45 10.49 -1.60 12.45
C VAL A 45 11.30 -2.82 12.87
N ASN A 46 10.74 -3.68 13.72
CA ASN A 46 11.45 -4.87 14.19
C ASN A 46 11.71 -5.89 13.08
N ALA A 47 10.75 -6.07 12.17
CA ALA A 47 10.87 -6.99 11.04
C ALA A 47 11.90 -6.53 9.99
N THR A 48 12.01 -5.22 9.78
CA THR A 48 12.78 -4.66 8.66
C THR A 48 14.10 -4.04 9.08
N LYS A 49 14.27 -3.76 10.38
CA LYS A 49 15.35 -2.92 10.92
C LYS A 49 15.44 -1.56 10.22
N PHE A 50 14.33 -1.07 9.70
CA PHE A 50 14.22 0.20 9.01
C PHE A 50 13.20 1.10 9.72
N GLN A 51 13.64 2.31 10.04
CA GLN A 51 12.79 3.33 10.65
C GLN A 51 12.20 4.22 9.55
N ILE A 52 11.00 3.87 9.06
CA ILE A 52 10.28 4.74 8.12
C ILE A 52 9.87 6.06 8.78
N PHE A 53 9.65 6.03 10.10
CA PHE A 53 9.16 7.18 10.83
C PHE A 53 9.44 7.13 12.36
N PRO A 54 10.02 8.17 12.97
CA PRO A 54 10.66 9.31 12.32
C PRO A 54 11.76 8.81 11.38
N TYR A 55 11.87 9.42 10.20
CA TYR A 55 12.73 8.90 9.15
C TYR A 55 14.21 8.99 9.59
N GLY A 56 14.93 7.88 9.50
CA GLY A 56 16.34 7.79 9.93
C GLY A 56 17.35 8.54 9.04
N GLY A 57 16.89 9.25 8.00
CA GLY A 57 17.73 10.07 7.12
C GLY A 57 18.40 9.31 5.97
N GLN A 58 18.33 7.98 5.95
CA GLN A 58 18.91 7.14 4.90
C GLN A 58 17.84 6.32 4.18
N PRO A 59 17.91 6.23 2.84
CA PRO A 59 16.99 5.37 2.09
C PRO A 59 17.23 3.90 2.44
N PRO A 60 16.20 3.04 2.34
CA PRO A 60 16.33 1.63 2.69
C PRO A 60 17.28 0.89 1.74
N THR A 61 18.02 -0.08 2.29
CA THR A 61 18.83 -1.02 1.51
C THR A 61 17.94 -2.01 0.73
N PRO A 62 18.45 -2.74 -0.27
CA PRO A 62 17.65 -3.74 -0.98
C PRO A 62 17.07 -4.83 -0.07
N SER A 63 17.82 -5.27 0.95
CA SER A 63 17.31 -6.22 1.94
C SER A 63 16.17 -5.61 2.77
N GLN A 64 16.34 -4.37 3.24
CA GLN A 64 15.29 -3.66 3.97
C GLN A 64 14.05 -3.44 3.10
N ILE A 65 14.20 -3.11 1.81
CA ILE A 65 13.09 -2.98 0.86
C ILE A 65 12.33 -4.31 0.75
N LYS A 66 13.06 -5.42 0.58
CA LYS A 66 12.47 -6.77 0.54
C LYS A 66 11.64 -7.04 1.80
N ASP A 67 12.19 -6.74 2.97
CA ASP A 67 11.53 -6.99 4.24
C ASP A 67 10.33 -6.05 4.45
N LEU A 68 10.42 -4.78 4.03
CA LEU A 68 9.33 -3.80 4.09
C LEU A 68 8.12 -4.24 3.27
N VAL A 69 8.34 -4.73 2.04
CA VAL A 69 7.24 -5.15 1.16
C VAL A 69 6.76 -6.58 1.41
N GLY A 70 7.56 -7.39 2.11
CA GLY A 70 7.20 -8.74 2.56
C GLY A 70 6.52 -8.78 3.93
N SER A 71 6.74 -7.79 4.79
CA SER A 71 6.16 -7.73 6.13
C SER A 71 4.69 -7.32 6.10
N THR A 72 3.82 -8.16 6.66
CA THR A 72 2.38 -7.86 6.78
C THR A 72 2.15 -6.58 7.59
N ALA A 73 2.88 -6.39 8.70
CA ALA A 73 2.74 -5.21 9.54
C ALA A 73 3.10 -3.93 8.78
N CYS A 74 4.19 -3.96 8.00
CA CYS A 74 4.58 -2.83 7.16
C CYS A 74 3.54 -2.56 6.07
N CYS A 75 3.06 -3.59 5.37
CA CYS A 75 2.06 -3.42 4.32
C CYS A 75 0.75 -2.81 4.84
N LEU A 76 0.30 -3.21 6.04
CA LEU A 76 -0.86 -2.61 6.70
C LEU A 76 -0.61 -1.14 7.03
N LEU A 77 0.55 -0.82 7.61
CA LEU A 77 0.93 0.53 7.98
C LEU A 77 1.01 1.47 6.75
N LEU A 78 1.69 1.02 5.69
CA LEU A 78 1.80 1.75 4.42
C LEU A 78 0.43 1.93 3.76
N THR A 79 -0.44 0.92 3.84
CA THR A 79 -1.84 1.04 3.39
C THR A 79 -2.58 2.11 4.19
N GLY A 80 -2.41 2.14 5.52
CA GLY A 80 -2.98 3.16 6.38
C GLY A 80 -2.54 4.58 5.99
N VAL A 81 -1.26 4.77 5.65
CA VAL A 81 -0.74 6.05 5.14
C VAL A 81 -1.46 6.48 3.86
N VAL A 82 -1.61 5.59 2.88
CA VAL A 82 -2.30 5.89 1.62
C VAL A 82 -3.78 6.21 1.86
N LEU A 83 -4.44 5.45 2.73
CA LEU A 83 -5.84 5.69 3.11
C LEU A 83 -6.03 7.00 3.87
N ALA A 84 -5.03 7.47 4.61
CA ALA A 84 -5.09 8.73 5.36
C ALA A 84 -5.10 9.97 4.46
N ARG A 85 -4.72 9.83 3.18
CA ARG A 85 -4.67 10.90 2.17
C ARG A 85 -3.94 12.14 2.68
N PHE A 86 -2.74 11.95 3.23
CA PHE A 86 -1.90 13.09 3.59
C PHE A 86 -1.52 13.90 2.34
N PRO A 87 -1.41 15.23 2.46
CA PRO A 87 -0.86 16.04 1.37
C PRO A 87 0.61 15.69 1.14
N GLU A 88 1.11 15.99 -0.05
CA GLU A 88 2.50 15.78 -0.41
C GLU A 88 3.38 16.87 0.23
N CYS A 89 4.00 16.51 1.34
CA CYS A 89 4.89 17.40 2.08
C CYS A 89 5.90 16.61 2.94
N ASP A 90 6.95 17.31 3.37
CA ASP A 90 7.99 16.79 4.23
C ASP A 90 7.56 16.83 5.70
N VAL A 91 7.54 15.64 6.28
CA VAL A 91 7.56 15.45 7.73
C VAL A 91 9.01 15.10 8.09
N GLU A 92 9.73 16.04 8.72
CA GLU A 92 11.16 15.87 9.06
C GLU A 92 12.00 15.37 7.87
N PHE A 93 11.89 16.07 6.74
CA PHE A 93 12.66 15.83 5.50
C PHE A 93 12.24 14.63 4.66
N PHE A 94 11.12 13.98 5.00
CA PHE A 94 10.62 12.80 4.31
C PHE A 94 9.13 12.91 3.98
N SER A 95 8.75 12.60 2.74
CA SER A 95 7.34 12.49 2.38
C SER A 95 6.84 11.08 2.70
N VAL A 96 6.02 11.00 3.74
CA VAL A 96 5.43 9.74 4.19
C VAL A 96 4.50 9.16 3.11
N ARG A 97 3.78 10.02 2.38
CA ARG A 97 2.90 9.59 1.28
C ARG A 97 3.69 8.98 0.13
N SER A 98 4.64 9.72 -0.43
CA SER A 98 5.43 9.22 -1.57
C SER A 98 6.22 7.96 -1.23
N ALA A 99 6.72 7.85 0.00
CA ALA A 99 7.38 6.63 0.46
C ALA A 99 6.44 5.43 0.55
N ALA A 100 5.25 5.61 1.12
CA ALA A 100 4.26 4.54 1.23
C ALA A 100 3.81 4.05 -0.15
N GLU A 101 3.52 4.98 -1.04
CA GLU A 101 3.12 4.71 -2.41
C GLU A 101 4.24 4.04 -3.23
N ALA A 102 5.51 4.44 -3.04
CA ALA A 102 6.65 3.78 -3.68
C ALA A 102 6.79 2.32 -3.21
N LEU A 103 6.75 2.09 -1.90
CA LEU A 103 6.88 0.74 -1.33
C LEU A 103 5.71 -0.18 -1.73
N LEU A 104 4.48 0.33 -1.80
CA LEU A 104 3.33 -0.47 -2.26
C LEU A 104 3.38 -0.79 -3.75
N ARG A 105 3.98 0.07 -4.59
CA ARG A 105 4.25 -0.27 -5.99
C ARG A 105 5.32 -1.36 -6.10
N ILE A 106 6.42 -1.22 -5.36
CA ILE A 106 7.48 -2.24 -5.29
C ILE A 106 6.90 -3.57 -4.80
N LYS A 107 5.99 -3.55 -3.83
CA LYS A 107 5.26 -4.74 -3.41
C LYS A 107 4.55 -5.40 -4.57
N SER A 108 3.77 -4.66 -5.36
CA SER A 108 3.07 -5.22 -6.52
C SER A 108 4.05 -5.81 -7.54
N ASP A 109 5.22 -5.20 -7.72
CA ASP A 109 6.27 -5.72 -8.61
C ASP A 109 6.88 -7.01 -8.09
N VAL A 110 7.24 -7.06 -6.81
CA VAL A 110 7.81 -8.23 -6.14
C VAL A 110 6.80 -9.38 -6.10
N ASP A 111 5.53 -9.11 -5.78
CA ASP A 111 4.45 -10.11 -5.82
C ASP A 111 4.21 -10.65 -7.24
N SER A 112 4.59 -9.89 -8.27
CA SER A 112 4.54 -10.31 -9.69
C SER A 112 5.84 -10.99 -10.16
N GLY A 113 6.77 -11.29 -9.25
CA GLY A 113 8.02 -11.98 -9.55
C GLY A 113 9.15 -11.08 -10.05
N ARG A 114 9.01 -9.75 -10.01
CA ARG A 114 10.13 -8.86 -10.33
C ARG A 114 11.15 -8.84 -9.20
N ALA A 115 12.40 -8.56 -9.56
CA ALA A 115 13.47 -8.40 -8.58
C ALA A 115 13.23 -7.20 -7.65
N VAL A 116 13.68 -7.33 -6.40
CA VAL A 116 13.69 -6.22 -5.44
C VAL A 116 14.64 -5.13 -5.97
N PRO A 117 14.23 -3.85 -5.99
CA PRO A 117 15.06 -2.78 -6.53
C PRO A 117 16.29 -2.48 -5.66
N SER A 118 17.29 -1.86 -6.28
CA SER A 118 18.40 -1.25 -5.56
C SER A 118 17.95 -0.01 -4.78
N THR A 119 18.77 0.45 -3.83
CA THR A 119 18.51 1.72 -3.10
C THR A 119 18.42 2.92 -4.04
N ALA A 120 19.21 2.96 -5.10
CA ALA A 120 19.14 4.02 -6.11
C ALA A 120 17.81 3.98 -6.88
N GLN A 121 17.37 2.79 -7.30
CA GLN A 121 16.08 2.61 -7.98
C GLN A 121 14.89 2.95 -7.06
N PHE A 122 14.98 2.61 -5.77
CA PHE A 122 14.00 3.05 -4.78
C PHE A 122 13.95 4.58 -4.69
N SER A 123 15.11 5.23 -4.63
CA SER A 123 15.21 6.69 -4.50
C SER A 123 14.64 7.41 -5.72
N GLU A 124 14.86 6.86 -6.91
CA GLU A 124 14.26 7.33 -8.16
C GLU A 124 12.73 7.16 -8.15
N LEU A 125 12.21 5.99 -7.77
CA LEU A 125 10.77 5.76 -7.67
C LEU A 125 10.11 6.66 -6.61
N TYR A 126 10.77 6.89 -5.48
CA TYR A 126 10.33 7.84 -4.47
C TYR A 126 10.28 9.27 -5.04
N ALA A 127 11.32 9.70 -5.77
CA ALA A 127 11.37 11.01 -6.40
C ALA A 127 10.25 11.20 -7.44
N ILE A 128 10.00 10.19 -8.27
CA ILE A 128 8.91 10.20 -9.25
C ILE A 128 7.55 10.32 -8.56
N ASN A 129 7.31 9.54 -7.50
CA ASN A 129 6.07 9.66 -6.72
C ASN A 129 5.88 11.05 -6.14
N ARG A 130 6.95 11.61 -5.58
CA ARG A 130 6.93 12.95 -5.00
C ARG A 130 6.59 14.01 -6.03
N VAL A 131 7.23 13.98 -7.20
CA VAL A 131 6.91 14.91 -8.29
C VAL A 131 5.46 14.76 -8.72
N ALA A 132 4.99 13.53 -8.95
CA ALA A 132 3.62 13.27 -9.37
C ALA A 132 2.60 13.80 -8.35
N ASN A 133 2.83 13.53 -7.06
CA ASN A 133 1.95 13.99 -5.98
C ASN A 133 1.98 15.52 -5.83
N LEU A 134 3.15 16.17 -5.91
CA LEU A 134 3.27 17.64 -5.87
C LEU A 134 2.53 18.31 -7.03
N LEU A 135 2.69 17.79 -8.24
CA LEU A 135 2.03 18.34 -9.43
C LEU A 135 0.51 18.10 -9.39
N GLN A 136 0.06 16.97 -8.84
CA GLN A 136 -1.37 16.68 -8.70
C GLN A 136 -2.05 17.62 -7.70
N GLU A 137 -1.35 18.03 -6.64
CA GLU A 137 -1.90 18.89 -5.59
C GLU A 137 -1.75 20.38 -5.86
N ASN A 138 -0.87 20.76 -6.78
CA ASN A 138 -0.54 22.17 -6.99
C ASN A 138 -0.50 22.55 -8.48
N ALA A 139 -1.59 23.17 -8.94
CA ALA A 139 -1.71 23.71 -10.28
C ALA A 139 -0.61 24.73 -10.64
N THR A 140 -0.12 25.52 -9.68
CA THR A 140 0.94 26.50 -9.97
C THR A 140 2.31 25.84 -10.15
N LEU A 141 2.55 24.68 -9.53
CA LEU A 141 3.74 23.87 -9.80
C LEU A 141 3.68 23.21 -11.18
N VAL A 142 2.48 22.93 -11.68
CA VAL A 142 2.28 22.48 -13.07
C VAL A 142 2.70 23.60 -14.03
N ASP A 143 2.27 24.84 -13.78
CA ASP A 143 2.64 25.98 -14.62
C ASP A 143 4.17 26.20 -14.67
N VAL A 144 4.85 26.18 -13.50
CA VAL A 144 6.31 26.29 -13.42
C VAL A 144 7.02 25.14 -14.14
N ALA A 145 6.49 23.92 -14.07
CA ALA A 145 7.03 22.78 -14.80
C ALA A 145 6.85 22.91 -16.32
N MET A 146 5.72 23.50 -16.76
CA MET A 146 5.45 23.75 -18.18
C MET A 146 6.33 24.87 -18.76
N GLU A 147 6.58 25.96 -18.02
CA GLU A 147 7.41 27.09 -18.46
C GLU A 147 8.89 26.71 -18.68
N ARG A 148 9.40 25.67 -18.00
CA ARG A 148 10.82 25.28 -18.00
C ARG A 148 11.19 24.19 -19.01
N GLY A 149 10.28 23.76 -19.88
CA GLY A 149 10.63 23.03 -21.11
C GLY A 149 11.13 21.58 -20.96
N THR A 150 10.78 20.82 -19.91
CA THR A 150 11.00 19.36 -19.87
C THR A 150 9.98 18.60 -19.00
N PRO A 151 9.50 17.41 -19.41
CA PRO A 151 8.80 17.06 -20.65
C PRO A 151 7.25 17.16 -20.51
N PRO A 152 6.50 17.12 -21.62
CA PRO A 152 5.02 17.23 -21.68
C PRO A 152 4.36 15.90 -21.26
N ILE A 153 4.85 15.27 -20.20
CA ILE A 153 4.22 14.09 -19.65
C ILE A 153 3.18 14.65 -18.71
N ALA A 154 1.94 14.78 -19.21
CA ALA A 154 0.80 15.10 -18.37
C ALA A 154 0.86 14.24 -17.10
N VAL A 155 0.52 14.78 -15.92
CA VAL A 155 0.58 14.04 -14.65
C VAL A 155 -0.15 12.69 -14.77
N THR A 156 -1.19 12.64 -15.60
CA THR A 156 -1.93 11.42 -15.98
C THR A 156 -1.08 10.41 -16.76
N GLU A 157 -0.22 10.84 -17.68
CA GLU A 157 0.74 10.01 -18.39
C GLU A 157 1.84 9.51 -17.46
N LEU A 158 2.39 10.38 -16.60
CA LEU A 158 3.41 10.03 -15.61
C LEU A 158 2.88 8.94 -14.67
N THR A 159 1.67 9.15 -14.16
CA THR A 159 1.00 8.20 -13.27
C THR A 159 0.65 6.90 -13.99
N ARG A 160 0.27 6.94 -15.28
CA ARG A 160 -0.06 5.74 -16.06
C ARG A 160 1.16 4.85 -16.31
N MET A 161 2.34 5.45 -16.45
CA MET A 161 3.58 4.69 -16.60
C MET A 161 4.04 4.01 -15.31
N MET A 162 3.54 4.46 -14.16
CA MET A 162 3.81 3.81 -12.87
C MET A 162 2.81 2.67 -12.65
N ASN A 163 3.26 1.60 -12.00
CA ASN A 163 2.33 0.59 -11.50
C ASN A 163 1.30 1.24 -10.57
N PRO A 164 0.02 0.82 -10.59
CA PRO A 164 -0.96 1.36 -9.66
C PRO A 164 -0.61 0.99 -8.22
N VAL A 165 -0.87 1.91 -7.28
CA VAL A 165 -0.75 1.62 -5.85
C VAL A 165 -1.83 0.62 -5.46
N LYS A 166 -1.43 -0.60 -5.08
CA LYS A 166 -2.35 -1.62 -4.57
C LYS A 166 -2.31 -1.62 -3.05
N ILE A 167 -3.40 -1.19 -2.43
CA ILE A 167 -3.59 -1.29 -0.99
C ILE A 167 -3.92 -2.73 -0.56
N ALA A 168 -3.59 -3.08 0.67
CA ALA A 168 -3.95 -4.38 1.24
C ALA A 168 -5.49 -4.56 1.27
N ARG A 169 -5.96 -5.73 0.82
CA ARG A 169 -7.40 -6.02 0.74
C ARG A 169 -8.03 -6.07 2.13
N GLY A 170 -9.25 -5.52 2.23
CA GLY A 170 -10.02 -5.52 3.48
C GLY A 170 -9.46 -4.58 4.54
N VAL A 171 -8.46 -3.75 4.23
CA VAL A 171 -7.96 -2.76 5.20
C VAL A 171 -8.79 -1.49 5.08
N SER A 172 -9.21 -0.98 6.23
CA SER A 172 -9.88 0.32 6.35
C SER A 172 -9.15 1.19 7.38
N LEU A 173 -9.40 2.49 7.32
CA LEU A 173 -8.86 3.46 8.27
C LEU A 173 -10.02 4.10 9.02
N ALA A 174 -10.05 3.91 10.33
CA ALA A 174 -11.07 4.52 11.20
C ALA A 174 -10.85 6.04 11.33
N ALA A 175 -11.87 6.76 11.80
CA ALA A 175 -11.82 8.23 11.95
C ALA A 175 -10.68 8.70 12.89
N ASN A 176 -10.29 7.87 13.85
CA ASN A 176 -9.16 8.12 14.76
C ASN A 176 -7.80 7.69 14.18
N MET A 177 -7.71 7.44 12.87
CA MET A 177 -6.50 6.94 12.17
C MET A 177 -6.05 5.53 12.58
N THR A 178 -6.89 4.74 13.25
CA THR A 178 -6.58 3.32 13.52
C THR A 178 -6.78 2.48 12.26
N ILE A 179 -5.80 1.66 11.93
CA ILE A 179 -5.84 0.73 10.80
C ILE A 179 -6.61 -0.51 11.24
N VAL A 180 -7.69 -0.82 10.53
CA VAL A 180 -8.57 -1.95 10.84
C VAL A 180 -8.49 -2.93 9.68
N PRO A 181 -7.75 -4.05 9.82
CA PRO A 181 -7.82 -5.16 8.89
C PRO A 181 -9.20 -5.81 8.96
N ALA A 182 -9.75 -6.22 7.82
CA ALA A 182 -10.96 -7.01 7.78
C ALA A 182 -10.69 -8.33 8.52
N THR A 183 -11.29 -8.48 9.68
CA THR A 183 -11.45 -9.79 10.29
C THR A 183 -12.32 -10.60 9.32
N ARG A 184 -11.73 -11.62 8.69
CA ARG A 184 -12.54 -12.67 8.08
C ARG A 184 -13.50 -13.14 9.17
N PRO A 185 -14.82 -13.18 8.97
CA PRO A 185 -15.72 -13.73 9.97
C PRO A 185 -15.23 -15.15 10.26
N SER A 186 -14.76 -15.36 11.48
CA SER A 186 -14.44 -16.68 11.98
C SER A 186 -15.73 -17.46 11.95
N ILE A 187 -15.85 -18.40 11.00
CA ILE A 187 -16.87 -19.43 11.06
C ILE A 187 -16.76 -20.02 12.46
N PRO A 188 -17.80 -19.95 13.32
CA PRO A 188 -17.74 -20.54 14.63
C PRO A 188 -17.40 -22.01 14.43
N SER A 189 -16.28 -22.44 15.03
CA SER A 189 -15.94 -23.86 15.05
C SER A 189 -17.14 -24.60 15.63
N PRO A 190 -17.60 -25.70 15.00
CA PRO A 190 -18.70 -26.48 15.56
C PRO A 190 -18.29 -26.87 16.97
N THR A 191 -19.11 -26.45 17.93
CA THR A 191 -18.95 -26.80 19.33
C THR A 191 -18.99 -28.32 19.42
N THR A 192 -17.84 -28.95 19.63
CA THR A 192 -17.77 -30.38 19.93
C THR A 192 -18.41 -30.59 21.29
N THR A 193 -19.70 -30.93 21.29
CA THR A 193 -20.39 -31.46 22.47
C THR A 193 -19.64 -32.72 22.93
N PRO A 194 -19.25 -32.84 24.21
CA PRO A 194 -18.63 -34.05 24.70
C PRO A 194 -19.64 -35.19 24.63
N LEU A 195 -19.35 -36.24 23.86
CA LEU A 195 -20.12 -37.49 23.92
C LEU A 195 -19.86 -38.18 25.28
N PRO A 196 -20.88 -38.79 25.89
CA PRO A 196 -20.69 -39.64 27.07
C PRO A 196 -19.87 -40.89 26.72
N PRO A 197 -19.18 -41.49 27.71
CA PRO A 197 -18.28 -42.62 27.48
C PRO A 197 -19.05 -43.85 27.04
N GLN A 198 -18.76 -44.34 25.82
CA GLN A 198 -19.23 -45.64 25.36
C GLN A 198 -18.17 -46.70 25.63
N SER A 199 -18.60 -47.75 26.35
CA SER A 199 -17.84 -48.96 26.65
C SER A 199 -17.63 -49.82 25.39
N PRO A 200 -16.64 -50.72 25.38
CA PRO A 200 -16.06 -51.27 24.16
C PRO A 200 -16.88 -52.45 23.64
N THR A 201 -17.29 -52.42 22.36
CA THR A 201 -17.82 -53.61 21.70
C THR A 201 -17.38 -53.66 20.23
N SER A 202 -16.45 -54.58 19.95
CA SER A 202 -16.18 -55.34 18.72
C SER A 202 -16.42 -54.72 17.33
N SER A 203 -15.32 -54.58 16.57
CA SER A 203 -15.24 -54.79 15.10
C SER A 203 -15.74 -56.19 14.70
N PRO A 204 -15.95 -56.55 13.41
CA PRO A 204 -15.55 -55.87 12.15
C PRO A 204 -16.63 -55.83 11.05
N SER A 205 -16.47 -54.99 10.02
CA SER A 205 -16.74 -55.40 8.62
C SER A 205 -16.32 -54.32 7.63
N ASP A 206 -15.47 -54.73 6.69
CA ASP A 206 -15.15 -54.04 5.44
C ASP A 206 -16.38 -53.77 4.58
N ARG A 207 -16.43 -52.59 3.95
CA ARG A 207 -16.69 -52.41 2.51
C ARG A 207 -16.41 -50.97 2.05
N PRO A 208 -15.83 -50.77 0.84
CA PRO A 208 -15.47 -49.46 0.31
C PRO A 208 -16.59 -48.88 -0.56
N ILE A 209 -16.88 -47.57 -0.44
CA ILE A 209 -17.76 -46.85 -1.38
C ILE A 209 -17.17 -45.47 -1.72
N THR A 210 -16.50 -45.47 -2.88
CA THR A 210 -16.47 -44.50 -4.00
C THR A 210 -16.67 -42.99 -3.80
N SER A 211 -15.75 -42.26 -4.46
CA SER A 211 -15.82 -40.87 -4.91
C SER A 211 -17.15 -40.49 -5.57
N ALA A 212 -17.89 -39.58 -4.95
CA ALA A 212 -18.76 -38.62 -5.64
C ALA A 212 -19.09 -37.47 -4.68
N THR A 213 -19.17 -36.25 -5.23
CA THR A 213 -19.55 -34.97 -4.59
C THR A 213 -18.39 -34.06 -4.12
N ILE A 214 -17.49 -33.75 -5.06
CA ILE A 214 -16.80 -32.45 -5.10
C ILE A 214 -17.36 -31.74 -6.33
N GLU A 215 -18.45 -30.99 -6.17
CA GLU A 215 -18.92 -30.00 -7.17
C GLU A 215 -20.13 -29.23 -6.61
N ALA A 216 -19.88 -28.16 -5.85
CA ALA A 216 -20.83 -27.06 -5.60
C ALA A 216 -20.19 -25.93 -4.77
N ALA A 217 -19.19 -25.22 -5.31
CA ALA A 217 -18.71 -23.97 -4.70
C ALA A 217 -18.01 -23.02 -5.69
N TYR A 218 -18.36 -23.06 -6.98
CA TYR A 218 -17.77 -22.18 -8.00
C TYR A 218 -18.84 -21.64 -8.96
N SER A 219 -19.77 -20.83 -8.46
CA SER A 219 -20.51 -19.86 -9.28
C SER A 219 -21.34 -18.97 -8.35
N SER A 220 -20.82 -17.80 -7.96
CA SER A 220 -21.63 -16.61 -7.62
C SER A 220 -20.77 -15.44 -7.13
N ILE A 221 -19.79 -14.95 -7.92
CA ILE A 221 -19.29 -13.56 -7.78
C ILE A 221 -18.90 -13.02 -9.18
N GLN A 222 -19.89 -12.87 -10.06
CA GLN A 222 -19.82 -12.03 -11.25
C GLN A 222 -21.15 -11.29 -11.37
N SER A 223 -21.36 -10.22 -10.60
CA SER A 223 -22.48 -9.26 -10.80
C SER A 223 -22.38 -8.00 -9.94
N VAL A 224 -21.18 -7.41 -9.78
CA VAL A 224 -21.08 -6.02 -9.28
C VAL A 224 -19.96 -5.28 -10.01
N SER A 225 -20.15 -5.05 -11.30
CA SER A 225 -19.31 -4.12 -12.07
C SER A 225 -20.05 -3.65 -13.32
N MET A 226 -21.21 -3.00 -13.17
CA MET A 226 -21.84 -2.33 -14.31
C MET A 226 -22.89 -1.27 -13.97
N ILE A 227 -22.68 -0.43 -12.94
CA ILE A 227 -23.52 0.76 -12.75
C ILE A 227 -22.65 1.89 -12.20
N CYS A 228 -22.00 2.67 -13.08
CA CYS A 228 -21.57 4.05 -12.78
C CYS A 228 -21.00 4.80 -14.01
N ILE A 229 -21.51 4.59 -15.22
CA ILE A 229 -21.19 5.46 -16.37
C ILE A 229 -22.47 5.75 -17.15
N THR A 230 -23.28 6.68 -16.67
CA THR A 230 -24.12 7.56 -17.51
C THR A 230 -24.72 8.64 -16.64
N LEU A 231 -24.21 9.87 -16.72
CA LEU A 231 -24.93 11.15 -16.50
C LEU A 231 -23.91 12.29 -16.42
N ALA A 232 -23.45 12.74 -17.59
CA ALA A 232 -22.94 14.10 -17.78
C ALA A 232 -22.89 14.37 -19.28
N LEU A 233 -24.05 14.55 -19.89
CA LEU A 233 -24.25 15.21 -21.19
C LEU A 233 -25.71 15.64 -21.27
N ILE A 234 -25.94 16.78 -21.92
CA ILE A 234 -27.18 17.50 -22.27
C ILE A 234 -27.46 18.73 -21.39
N PRO A 235 -27.68 19.92 -21.98
CA PRO A 235 -26.94 20.58 -23.06
C PRO A 235 -26.34 21.93 -22.61
#